data_AF-A0A1Q4XGK0-F1
#
_entry.id   AF-A0A1Q4XGK0-F1
#
_cell.length_a   1.000
_cell.length_b   1.000
_cell.length_c   1.000
_cell.angle_alpha   90.00
_cell.angle_beta   90.00
_cell.angle_gamma   90.00
#
_symmetry.space_group_name_H-M   'P 1'
#
loop_
_entity.id
_entity.type
_entity.pdbx_description
1 polymer ?
#
loop_
_entity_poly.entity_id
_entity_poly.type
_entity_poly.pdbx_seq_one_letter_code
_entity_poly.pdbx_strand_id
1 'polypeptide(L)'
;MAVAALGVGSTVFVAQAAATGCAVTYSVPSQWNNGFTANVNVTNLGDPVSSWTLTWSFAAGQQVTQAWNATATQSGSQVTARGVSHNANLATGATATFGFNGSWSGSNPAPTSFALNGTTCTGAPVTTTTSSPTSGPTSTSSPTSTTSVPPSDNPAWGKSLPPADARTSMAYDIIVSENSSGYSPKAGECSREVHARYWTYGPDGKVYPTWHPPRDPSGCSFGHEHGDDPRTSDLFADAKWPYFGYTSEVMMDANPAGAHRHEDHVGHKVLAVNNSNVIQGDNGTSFFPPQGTTIATCDILLKFHQGTHSADAFTNNVHELIYNNKCTHRDNNQITEAKFTALIPNGRPGGFGATDCPGPFNNKFTNVGPAVPADSPSDTRSLGRLITDASCVQAIREGRTHFEVITGTEVPFDTNDLHEFWFSDVTISTSQLSFNIQPLFYVLNPARYYDASKPNKLARQVDLCYEGIRGDYCNTVRRITEQTGQRVAWDDPRSPFKGTLREFRAGGFKLRNSGPTTVYTDVYGRNASTTPFNGSIKQYFAGNHAEQNMFVRGATRDYAANSADQIHAPN
;
A
#
# COMPACT_ATOMS: atom_id res chain seq x y z
N MET A 1 90.70 -14.11 4.09
CA MET A 1 89.74 -14.54 3.06
C MET A 1 88.35 -14.55 3.67
N ALA A 2 87.41 -13.85 3.02
CA ALA A 2 85.95 -13.78 3.15
C ALA A 2 85.26 -13.91 4.53
N VAL A 3 84.62 -12.80 4.95
CA VAL A 3 83.57 -12.71 5.98
C VAL A 3 82.25 -13.20 5.36
N ALA A 4 81.53 -14.11 6.04
CA ALA A 4 80.16 -14.50 5.67
C ALA A 4 79.24 -14.36 6.88
N ALA A 5 78.31 -13.42 6.79
CA ALA A 5 77.30 -13.14 7.81
C ALA A 5 76.17 -14.18 7.77
N LEU A 6 75.84 -14.77 8.92
CA LEU A 6 74.65 -15.59 9.12
C LEU A 6 73.44 -14.67 9.29
N GLY A 7 72.66 -14.47 8.22
CA GLY A 7 71.35 -13.82 8.26
C GLY A 7 70.30 -14.80 8.75
N VAL A 8 69.69 -14.52 9.90
CA VAL A 8 68.49 -15.21 10.39
C VAL A 8 67.30 -14.70 9.57
N GLY A 9 66.82 -15.51 8.62
CA GLY A 9 65.60 -15.23 7.87
C GLY A 9 64.37 -15.60 8.69
N SER A 10 63.67 -14.61 9.24
CA SER A 10 62.32 -14.80 9.80
C SER A 10 61.33 -15.05 8.66
N THR A 11 60.83 -16.28 8.53
CA THR A 11 59.67 -16.59 7.69
C THR A 11 58.43 -16.00 8.35
N VAL A 12 57.90 -14.92 7.79
CA VAL A 12 56.56 -14.43 8.11
C VAL A 12 55.55 -15.41 7.49
N PHE A 13 54.88 -16.20 8.32
CA PHE A 13 53.64 -16.86 7.89
C PHE A 13 52.58 -15.77 7.77
N VAL A 14 52.30 -15.33 6.54
CA VAL A 14 51.09 -14.56 6.29
C VAL A 14 49.95 -15.55 6.47
N ALA A 15 49.13 -15.38 7.50
CA ALA A 15 47.84 -16.07 7.56
C ALA A 15 47.07 -15.68 6.30
N GLN A 16 46.94 -16.62 5.37
CA GLN A 16 46.06 -16.46 4.22
C GLN A 16 44.66 -16.29 4.81
N ALA A 17 44.11 -15.07 4.76
CA ALA A 17 42.73 -14.84 5.13
C ALA A 17 41.87 -15.80 4.31
N ALA A 18 41.07 -16.64 4.97
CA ALA A 18 40.11 -17.49 4.30
C ALA A 18 39.23 -16.59 3.43
N ALA A 19 39.28 -16.77 2.11
CA ALA A 19 38.44 -16.03 1.18
C ALA A 19 36.97 -16.19 1.64
N THR A 20 36.25 -15.07 1.77
CA THR A 20 34.83 -15.05 2.07
C THR A 20 34.07 -15.84 1.01
N GLY A 21 33.61 -17.05 1.32
CA GLY A 21 33.10 -17.97 0.30
C GLY A 21 31.78 -17.52 -0.32
N CYS A 22 30.78 -17.25 0.51
CA CYS A 22 29.42 -16.89 0.10
C CYS A 22 28.58 -16.44 1.30
N ALA A 23 27.47 -15.76 1.03
CA ALA A 23 26.35 -15.58 1.96
C ALA A 23 25.12 -16.30 1.39
N VAL A 24 24.34 -16.96 2.26
CA VAL A 24 23.12 -17.65 1.85
C VAL A 24 21.96 -17.23 2.72
N THR A 25 20.88 -16.78 2.08
CA THR A 25 19.60 -16.56 2.74
C THR A 25 18.68 -17.72 2.35
N TYR A 26 18.16 -18.42 3.36
CA TYR A 26 17.20 -19.50 3.20
C TYR A 26 15.91 -19.13 3.92
N SER A 27 14.83 -18.94 3.18
CA SER A 27 13.53 -18.61 3.73
C SER A 27 12.47 -19.62 3.32
N VAL A 28 11.50 -19.86 4.21
CA VAL A 28 10.33 -20.71 3.95
C VAL A 28 9.10 -19.80 3.94
N PRO A 29 8.81 -19.09 2.83
CA PRO A 29 7.70 -18.14 2.76
C PRO A 29 6.32 -18.79 2.92
N SER A 30 6.21 -20.09 2.64
CA SER A 30 4.98 -20.84 2.81
C SER A 30 5.30 -22.26 3.25
N GLN A 31 4.56 -22.76 4.25
CA GLN A 31 4.54 -24.17 4.62
C GLN A 31 3.12 -24.61 4.91
N TRP A 32 2.83 -25.86 4.57
CA TRP A 32 1.59 -26.55 4.84
C TRP A 32 1.90 -27.92 5.44
N ASN A 33 0.85 -28.69 5.74
CA ASN A 33 0.90 -29.84 6.64
C ASN A 33 2.01 -30.88 6.33
N ASN A 34 2.35 -31.08 5.05
CA ASN A 34 3.33 -32.08 4.62
C ASN A 34 4.36 -31.50 3.63
N GLY A 35 4.32 -30.18 3.41
CA GLY A 35 5.13 -29.55 2.38
C GLY A 35 5.44 -28.09 2.67
N PHE A 36 6.40 -27.56 1.95
CA PHE A 36 6.84 -26.19 2.08
C PHE A 36 7.42 -25.69 0.76
N THR A 37 7.39 -24.39 0.57
CA THR A 37 8.17 -23.70 -0.46
C THR A 37 9.31 -22.98 0.22
N ALA A 38 10.53 -23.18 -0.27
CA ALA A 38 11.71 -22.46 0.17
C ALA A 38 12.30 -21.61 -0.96
N ASN A 39 12.75 -20.42 -0.61
CA ASN A 39 13.52 -19.54 -1.47
C ASN A 39 14.96 -19.47 -0.94
N VAL A 40 15.93 -19.58 -1.85
CA VAL A 40 17.36 -19.57 -1.55
C VAL A 40 18.04 -18.51 -2.39
N ASN A 41 18.69 -17.55 -1.73
CA ASN A 41 19.59 -16.58 -2.35
C ASN A 41 21.02 -16.96 -2.00
N VAL A 42 21.86 -17.18 -3.01
CA VAL A 42 23.31 -17.37 -2.83
C VAL A 42 24.05 -16.17 -3.40
N THR A 43 24.72 -15.42 -2.53
CA THR A 43 25.59 -14.31 -2.90
C THR A 43 27.04 -14.79 -2.91
N ASN A 44 27.73 -14.62 -4.02
CA ASN A 44 29.17 -14.92 -4.10
C ASN A 44 29.95 -13.77 -3.45
N LEU A 45 30.73 -14.06 -2.41
CA LEU A 45 31.59 -13.07 -1.74
C LEU A 45 33.08 -13.29 -2.05
N GLY A 46 33.39 -14.28 -2.89
CA GLY A 46 34.74 -14.64 -3.31
C GLY A 46 34.96 -14.38 -4.80
N ASP A 47 35.91 -15.09 -5.40
CA ASP A 47 36.22 -14.95 -6.82
C ASP A 47 35.03 -15.31 -7.71
N PRO A 48 34.86 -14.66 -8.88
CA PRO A 48 33.79 -14.99 -9.83
C PRO A 48 33.77 -16.49 -10.20
N VAL A 49 32.57 -17.09 -10.21
CA VAL A 49 32.38 -18.49 -10.64
C VAL A 49 31.53 -18.57 -11.91
N SER A 50 31.91 -19.42 -12.86
CA SER A 50 31.18 -19.63 -14.12
C SER A 50 30.08 -20.70 -14.02
N SER A 51 30.10 -21.48 -12.95
CA SER A 51 29.04 -22.42 -12.60
C SER A 51 28.99 -22.54 -11.10
N TRP A 52 27.91 -22.05 -10.48
CA TRP A 52 27.70 -22.20 -9.05
C TRP A 52 27.00 -23.54 -8.75
N THR A 53 27.49 -24.19 -7.70
CA THR A 53 26.89 -25.37 -7.08
C THR A 53 26.77 -25.08 -5.59
N LEU A 54 25.54 -25.04 -5.08
CA LEU A 54 25.26 -24.86 -3.66
C LEU A 54 24.90 -26.21 -3.02
N THR A 55 25.53 -26.52 -1.89
CA THR A 55 25.24 -27.74 -1.12
C THR A 55 24.85 -27.41 0.31
N TRP A 56 23.87 -28.14 0.85
CA TRP A 56 23.50 -28.12 2.27
C TRP A 56 22.97 -29.49 2.71
N SER A 57 22.72 -29.66 4.01
CA SER A 57 22.07 -30.85 4.54
C SER A 57 20.81 -30.51 5.33
N PHE A 58 19.75 -31.28 5.12
CA PHE A 58 18.53 -31.21 5.92
C PHE A 58 18.68 -31.98 7.23
N ALA A 59 18.20 -31.39 8.33
CA ALA A 59 18.37 -31.96 9.68
C ALA A 59 17.21 -32.86 10.14
N ALA A 60 16.04 -32.81 9.48
CA ALA A 60 14.82 -33.48 9.94
C ALA A 60 14.11 -34.26 8.83
N GLY A 61 14.87 -34.86 7.91
CA GLY A 61 14.33 -35.77 6.89
C GLY A 61 13.57 -35.09 5.76
N GLN A 62 13.66 -33.76 5.62
CA GLN A 62 13.03 -33.04 4.52
C GLN A 62 13.52 -33.52 3.15
N GLN A 63 12.65 -33.52 2.14
CA GLN A 63 12.95 -33.94 0.78
C GLN A 63 12.56 -32.87 -0.23
N VAL A 64 13.45 -32.53 -1.16
CA VAL A 64 13.13 -31.65 -2.30
C VAL A 64 12.25 -32.41 -3.29
N THR A 65 11.12 -31.83 -3.69
CA THR A 65 10.17 -32.46 -4.63
C THR A 65 10.17 -31.78 -6.00
N GLN A 66 10.35 -30.47 -6.07
CA GLN A 66 10.40 -29.71 -7.32
C GLN A 66 11.24 -28.45 -7.13
N ALA A 67 12.15 -28.14 -8.04
CA ALA A 67 12.95 -26.91 -8.01
C ALA A 67 12.78 -26.09 -9.29
N TRP A 68 12.95 -24.78 -9.19
CA TRP A 68 12.99 -23.84 -10.31
C TRP A 68 14.18 -22.90 -10.16
N ASN A 69 14.68 -22.39 -11.30
CA ASN A 69 15.91 -21.58 -11.39
C ASN A 69 17.18 -22.27 -10.83
N ALA A 70 17.11 -23.57 -10.56
CA ALA A 70 18.24 -24.44 -10.27
C ALA A 70 17.86 -25.90 -10.58
N THR A 71 18.85 -26.73 -10.91
CA THR A 71 18.69 -28.19 -10.89
C THR A 71 19.08 -28.70 -9.52
N ALA A 72 18.11 -29.14 -8.72
CA ALA A 72 18.33 -29.70 -7.39
C ALA A 72 18.30 -31.24 -7.41
N THR A 73 19.27 -31.85 -6.75
CA THR A 73 19.34 -33.30 -6.53
C THR A 73 19.59 -33.56 -5.04
N GLN A 74 19.07 -34.68 -4.52
CA GLN A 74 19.19 -35.03 -3.11
C GLN A 74 19.58 -36.49 -2.94
N SER A 75 20.54 -36.75 -2.05
CA SER A 75 20.94 -38.09 -1.62
C SER A 75 20.96 -38.15 -0.09
N GLY A 76 20.03 -38.91 0.49
CA GLY A 76 19.81 -38.88 1.94
C GLY A 76 19.40 -37.47 2.39
N SER A 77 20.15 -36.90 3.34
CA SER A 77 19.94 -35.54 3.84
C SER A 77 20.65 -34.46 3.00
N GLN A 78 21.59 -34.81 2.13
CA GLN A 78 22.43 -33.85 1.41
C GLN A 78 21.77 -33.41 0.11
N VAL A 79 21.60 -32.10 -0.06
CA VAL A 79 21.05 -31.47 -1.26
C VAL A 79 22.16 -30.77 -2.03
N THR A 80 22.16 -30.94 -3.35
CA THR A 80 23.02 -30.23 -4.30
C THR A 80 22.16 -29.49 -5.31
N ALA A 81 22.20 -28.15 -5.29
CA ALA A 81 21.56 -27.28 -6.26
C ALA A 81 22.61 -26.70 -7.22
N ARG A 82 22.38 -26.83 -8.53
CA ARG A 82 23.26 -26.28 -9.58
C ARG A 82 22.54 -25.18 -10.36
N GLY A 83 23.27 -24.12 -10.67
CA GLY A 83 22.77 -23.05 -11.54
C GLY A 83 22.39 -23.57 -12.93
N VAL A 84 21.35 -22.97 -13.51
CA VAL A 84 20.90 -23.23 -14.88
C VAL A 84 21.50 -22.19 -15.85
N SER A 85 21.38 -22.40 -17.16
CA SER A 85 22.13 -21.63 -18.18
C SER A 85 22.04 -20.11 -18.05
N HIS A 86 20.91 -19.55 -17.59
CA HIS A 86 20.73 -18.10 -17.46
C HIS A 86 21.28 -17.51 -16.15
N ASN A 87 21.57 -18.33 -15.13
CA ASN A 87 22.02 -17.85 -13.82
C ASN A 87 23.27 -18.58 -13.29
N ALA A 88 23.91 -19.43 -14.09
CA ALA A 88 25.06 -20.25 -13.66
C ALA A 88 26.32 -19.42 -13.35
N ASN A 89 26.51 -18.27 -14.00
CA ASN A 89 27.61 -17.35 -13.75
C ASN A 89 27.29 -16.46 -12.55
N LEU A 90 28.19 -16.39 -11.57
CA LEU A 90 28.03 -15.59 -10.36
C LEU A 90 29.32 -14.79 -10.10
N ALA A 91 29.32 -13.53 -10.52
CA ALA A 91 30.40 -12.59 -10.23
C ALA A 91 30.51 -12.29 -8.72
N THR A 92 31.64 -11.75 -8.27
CA THR A 92 31.79 -11.26 -6.90
C THR A 92 30.72 -10.22 -6.58
N GLY A 93 30.01 -10.38 -5.47
CA GLY A 93 28.89 -9.55 -5.03
C GLY A 93 27.55 -9.87 -5.71
N ALA A 94 27.54 -10.69 -6.77
CA ALA A 94 26.30 -11.07 -7.44
C ALA A 94 25.54 -12.14 -6.66
N THR A 95 24.21 -12.16 -6.82
CA THR A 95 23.31 -13.12 -6.15
C THR A 95 22.55 -13.94 -7.18
N ALA A 96 22.55 -15.27 -7.01
CA ALA A 96 21.64 -16.16 -7.72
C ALA A 96 20.49 -16.55 -6.79
N THR A 97 19.27 -16.47 -7.31
CA THR A 97 18.04 -16.83 -6.59
C THR A 97 17.39 -18.04 -7.23
N PHE A 98 17.06 -19.03 -6.40
CA PHE A 98 16.28 -20.18 -6.80
C PHE A 98 15.28 -20.57 -5.72
N GLY A 99 14.30 -21.38 -6.08
CA GLY A 99 13.32 -21.87 -5.13
C GLY A 99 13.02 -23.35 -5.35
N PHE A 100 12.44 -23.97 -4.32
CA PHE A 100 11.99 -25.34 -4.41
C PHE A 100 10.80 -25.61 -3.49
N ASN A 101 9.96 -26.55 -3.90
CA ASN A 101 9.03 -27.23 -3.02
C ASN A 101 9.73 -28.42 -2.38
N GLY A 102 9.47 -28.64 -1.10
CA GLY A 102 9.92 -29.81 -0.37
C GLY A 102 8.83 -30.40 0.51
N SER A 103 8.97 -31.67 0.88
CA SER A 103 8.16 -32.33 1.89
C SER A 103 8.89 -32.38 3.23
N TRP A 104 8.13 -32.36 4.32
CA TRP A 104 8.66 -32.50 5.67
C TRP A 104 7.69 -33.33 6.53
N SER A 105 8.19 -33.90 7.61
CA SER A 105 7.38 -34.64 8.59
C SER A 105 7.83 -34.28 10.01
N GLY A 106 6.89 -33.89 10.87
CA GLY A 106 7.15 -33.59 12.28
C GLY A 106 7.83 -32.24 12.54
N SER A 107 8.97 -31.96 11.90
CA SER A 107 9.65 -30.65 12.01
C SER A 107 10.30 -30.22 10.71
N ASN A 108 10.44 -28.91 10.50
CA ASN A 108 11.06 -28.32 9.31
C ASN A 108 12.13 -27.27 9.67
N PRO A 109 13.21 -27.64 10.39
CA PRO A 109 14.33 -26.72 10.67
C PRO A 109 15.06 -26.35 9.37
N ALA A 110 15.42 -25.09 9.23
CA ALA A 110 16.18 -24.64 8.09
C ALA A 110 17.66 -25.07 8.21
N PRO A 111 18.36 -25.27 7.08
CA PRO A 111 19.77 -25.65 7.09
C PRO A 111 20.63 -24.53 7.67
N THR A 112 21.59 -24.89 8.52
CA THR A 112 22.46 -23.93 9.22
C THR A 112 23.82 -23.77 8.56
N SER A 113 24.15 -24.60 7.57
CA SER A 113 25.42 -24.57 6.86
C SER A 113 25.22 -24.84 5.37
N PHE A 114 25.86 -23.99 4.57
CA PHE A 114 25.87 -24.06 3.12
C PHE A 114 27.30 -24.01 2.62
N ALA A 115 27.57 -24.59 1.46
CA ALA A 115 28.84 -24.43 0.76
C ALA A 115 28.62 -24.13 -0.72
N LEU A 116 29.32 -23.13 -1.25
CA LEU A 116 29.34 -22.77 -2.66
C LEU A 116 30.60 -23.33 -3.30
N ASN A 117 30.45 -24.20 -4.31
CA ASN A 117 31.54 -24.89 -5.01
C ASN A 117 32.53 -25.60 -4.07
N GLY A 118 32.03 -26.12 -2.94
CA GLY A 118 32.83 -26.80 -1.92
C GLY A 118 33.41 -25.87 -0.84
N THR A 119 33.28 -24.55 -0.97
CA THR A 119 33.71 -23.58 0.04
C THR A 119 32.55 -23.22 0.96
N THR A 120 32.69 -23.45 2.26
CA THR A 120 31.66 -23.12 3.26
C THR A 120 31.33 -21.63 3.24
N CYS A 121 30.04 -21.30 3.22
CA CYS A 121 29.56 -19.93 3.32
C CYS A 121 29.79 -19.40 4.73
N THR A 122 30.56 -18.33 4.85
CA THR A 122 30.88 -17.65 6.12
C THR A 122 30.21 -16.29 6.26
N GLY A 123 29.51 -15.80 5.23
CA GLY A 123 28.58 -14.67 5.37
C GLY A 123 27.38 -15.10 6.19
N ALA A 124 27.00 -14.29 7.19
CA ALA A 124 25.98 -14.66 8.18
C ALA A 124 24.69 -15.18 7.49
N PRO A 125 24.31 -16.46 7.70
CA PRO A 125 23.07 -16.98 7.15
C PRO A 125 21.88 -16.39 7.90
N VAL A 126 20.94 -15.78 7.17
CA VAL A 126 19.62 -15.42 7.71
C VAL A 126 18.70 -16.61 7.43
N THR A 127 18.55 -17.48 8.44
CA THR A 127 17.54 -18.55 8.44
C THR A 127 16.35 -18.11 9.28
N THR A 128 15.18 -17.96 8.64
CA THR A 128 13.91 -17.69 9.33
C THR A 128 13.08 -18.97 9.41
N THR A 129 13.06 -19.60 10.59
CA THR A 129 12.11 -20.68 10.91
C THR A 129 11.28 -20.34 12.13
N THR A 130 9.96 -20.46 11.99
CA THR A 130 8.97 -20.21 13.04
C THR A 130 8.70 -21.51 13.81
N SER A 131 9.01 -21.56 15.11
CA SER A 131 8.54 -22.60 16.05
C SER A 131 8.02 -21.96 17.35
N SER A 132 6.86 -22.43 17.82
CA SER A 132 6.08 -21.95 18.98
C SER A 132 6.35 -22.79 20.27
N PRO A 133 5.83 -22.49 21.49
CA PRO A 133 6.64 -22.03 22.62
C PRO A 133 6.56 -22.94 23.87
N THR A 134 7.48 -22.78 24.84
CA THR A 134 7.17 -23.06 26.26
C THR A 134 7.97 -22.20 27.25
N SER A 135 7.20 -21.45 28.04
CA SER A 135 7.32 -20.88 29.39
C SER A 135 8.64 -20.80 30.16
N GLY A 136 8.93 -19.60 30.69
CA GLY A 136 9.71 -19.37 31.91
C GLY A 136 10.24 -17.93 32.06
N PRO A 137 9.95 -17.19 33.16
CA PRO A 137 10.32 -15.79 33.31
C PRO A 137 11.69 -15.65 33.98
N THR A 138 12.58 -14.81 33.43
CA THR A 138 13.70 -14.28 34.21
C THR A 138 14.00 -12.84 33.82
N SER A 139 13.86 -11.97 34.80
CA SER A 139 14.25 -10.56 34.83
C SER A 139 15.76 -10.39 34.77
N THR A 140 16.28 -9.52 33.88
CA THR A 140 17.44 -8.65 34.18
C THR A 140 17.66 -7.54 33.13
N SER A 141 17.61 -6.29 33.61
CA SER A 141 18.31 -5.04 33.21
C SER A 141 18.61 -4.72 31.73
N SER A 142 17.96 -3.66 31.24
CA SER A 142 18.29 -2.86 30.05
C SER A 142 19.72 -2.26 30.04
N PRO A 143 20.34 -2.13 28.86
CA PRO A 143 21.15 -0.97 28.52
C PRO A 143 20.31 0.04 27.74
N THR A 144 20.38 1.30 28.17
CA THR A 144 19.73 2.48 27.59
C THR A 144 20.24 2.73 26.17
N SER A 145 19.40 2.53 25.16
CA SER A 145 19.59 3.12 23.82
C SER A 145 18.89 4.47 23.78
N THR A 146 19.66 5.54 23.64
CA THR A 146 19.18 6.90 23.41
C THR A 146 18.40 6.97 22.11
N THR A 147 17.07 7.09 22.20
CA THR A 147 16.18 7.44 21.09
C THR A 147 16.39 8.91 20.73
N SER A 148 17.17 9.19 19.69
CA SER A 148 17.06 10.45 18.96
C SER A 148 15.80 10.38 18.11
N VAL A 149 14.80 11.22 18.43
CA VAL A 149 13.63 11.43 17.56
C VAL A 149 14.14 11.91 16.20
N PRO A 150 13.88 11.19 15.09
CA PRO A 150 14.30 11.64 13.76
C PRO A 150 13.58 12.95 13.40
N PRO A 151 14.21 13.86 12.63
CA PRO A 151 13.56 15.10 12.20
C PRO A 151 12.29 14.80 11.40
N SER A 152 11.18 15.47 11.74
CA SER A 152 9.86 15.23 11.14
C SER A 152 9.61 15.94 9.80
N ASP A 153 10.55 16.79 9.38
CA ASP A 153 10.59 17.33 8.01
C ASP A 153 11.71 16.61 7.26
N ASN A 154 11.40 16.05 6.09
CA ASN A 154 12.40 15.53 5.16
C ASN A 154 12.91 16.67 4.26
N PRO A 155 14.04 17.34 4.55
CA PRO A 155 14.58 18.39 3.69
C PRO A 155 15.10 17.85 2.34
N ALA A 156 15.28 16.54 2.25
CA ALA A 156 15.74 15.80 1.08
C ALA A 156 14.60 15.24 0.22
N TRP A 157 13.34 15.60 0.53
CA TRP A 157 12.17 15.19 -0.27
C TRP A 157 12.39 15.50 -1.77
N GLY A 158 12.27 14.48 -2.61
CA GLY A 158 12.49 14.56 -4.07
C GLY A 158 13.93 14.82 -4.50
N LYS A 159 14.89 14.93 -3.57
CA LYS A 159 16.29 15.28 -3.86
C LYS A 159 17.24 14.11 -3.73
N SER A 160 17.09 13.29 -2.68
CA SER A 160 17.98 12.15 -2.44
C SER A 160 17.26 10.98 -1.81
N LEU A 161 17.86 9.81 -1.94
CA LEU A 161 17.48 8.61 -1.20
C LEU A 161 17.62 8.82 0.32
N PRO A 162 16.94 8.01 1.14
CA PRO A 162 17.12 7.99 2.58
C PRO A 162 18.56 7.60 2.97
N PRO A 163 18.98 7.91 4.21
CA PRO A 163 20.25 7.41 4.74
C PRO A 163 20.36 5.89 4.58
N ALA A 164 21.54 5.39 4.22
CA ALA A 164 21.75 3.97 3.93
C ALA A 164 21.53 3.06 5.16
N ASP A 165 21.61 3.61 6.37
CA ASP A 165 21.38 2.95 7.65
C ASP A 165 19.95 3.14 8.19
N ALA A 166 19.08 3.88 7.49
CA ALA A 166 17.72 4.11 7.92
C ALA A 166 16.90 2.81 7.83
N ARG A 167 16.11 2.53 8.88
CA ARG A 167 15.16 1.41 8.86
C ARG A 167 14.04 1.74 7.88
N THR A 168 13.77 0.88 6.91
CA THR A 168 12.71 1.07 5.92
C THR A 168 11.43 0.33 6.33
N SER A 169 10.29 0.85 5.87
CA SER A 169 9.03 0.11 5.89
C SER A 169 8.92 -0.79 4.68
N MET A 170 8.07 -1.82 4.76
CA MET A 170 7.86 -2.71 3.61
C MET A 170 7.24 -1.96 2.42
N ALA A 171 6.42 -0.93 2.67
CA ALA A 171 5.89 -0.06 1.62
C ALA A 171 7.02 0.64 0.84
N TYR A 172 8.07 1.10 1.54
CA TYR A 172 9.24 1.70 0.89
C TYR A 172 10.04 0.65 0.13
N ASP A 173 10.26 -0.53 0.74
CA ASP A 173 11.00 -1.63 0.12
C ASP A 173 10.35 -2.10 -1.18
N ILE A 174 9.02 -2.08 -1.27
CA ILE A 174 8.27 -2.40 -2.51
C ILE A 174 8.60 -1.39 -3.63
N ILE A 175 8.81 -0.10 -3.32
CA ILE A 175 9.19 0.91 -4.32
C ILE A 175 10.60 0.68 -4.86
N VAL A 176 11.55 0.35 -3.98
CA VAL A 176 12.97 0.20 -4.37
C VAL A 176 13.32 -1.18 -4.92
N SER A 177 12.60 -2.22 -4.53
CA SER A 177 12.89 -3.61 -4.95
C SER A 177 12.57 -3.86 -6.42
N GLU A 178 13.38 -4.68 -7.11
CA GLU A 178 13.07 -5.23 -8.45
C GLU A 178 11.69 -5.91 -8.44
N ASN A 179 10.71 -5.29 -9.10
CA ASN A 179 9.29 -5.61 -8.97
C ASN A 179 9.06 -7.10 -9.23
N SER A 180 8.53 -7.81 -8.23
CA SER A 180 8.05 -9.19 -8.35
C SER A 180 6.96 -9.37 -9.42
N SER A 181 6.37 -8.27 -9.91
CA SER A 181 5.38 -8.17 -11.00
C SER A 181 5.96 -7.66 -12.33
N GLY A 182 7.27 -7.40 -12.44
CA GLY A 182 7.94 -7.10 -13.72
C GLY A 182 7.71 -5.72 -14.35
N TYR A 183 7.15 -4.74 -13.63
CA TYR A 183 6.98 -3.39 -14.18
C TYR A 183 8.32 -2.68 -14.42
N SER A 184 8.60 -2.31 -15.66
CA SER A 184 9.68 -1.39 -16.02
C SER A 184 9.07 -0.04 -16.42
N PRO A 185 9.59 1.09 -15.91
CA PRO A 185 9.13 2.40 -16.34
C PRO A 185 9.16 2.53 -17.86
N LYS A 186 8.06 3.00 -18.45
CA LYS A 186 7.96 3.25 -19.89
C LYS A 186 8.84 4.45 -20.29
N ALA A 187 9.03 4.65 -21.58
CA ALA A 187 9.75 5.83 -22.07
C ALA A 187 9.07 7.12 -21.59
N GLY A 188 9.83 7.98 -20.90
CA GLY A 188 9.32 9.22 -20.30
C GLY A 188 8.88 9.09 -18.83
N GLU A 189 8.77 7.86 -18.33
CA GLU A 189 8.46 7.63 -16.91
C GLU A 189 9.71 7.72 -16.02
N CYS A 190 9.49 8.07 -14.76
CA CYS A 190 10.53 8.19 -13.77
C CYS A 190 11.12 6.83 -13.41
N SER A 191 12.45 6.81 -13.19
CA SER A 191 13.09 5.62 -12.65
C SER A 191 12.65 5.37 -11.22
N ARG A 192 12.82 4.14 -10.76
CA ARG A 192 12.52 3.78 -9.36
C ARG A 192 13.40 4.51 -8.36
N GLU A 193 14.65 4.78 -8.73
CA GLU A 193 15.52 5.60 -7.89
C GLU A 193 14.96 7.01 -7.72
N VAL A 194 14.44 7.62 -8.79
CA VAL A 194 13.77 8.93 -8.70
C VAL A 194 12.53 8.83 -7.81
N HIS A 195 11.71 7.80 -7.98
CA HIS A 195 10.54 7.53 -7.15
C HIS A 195 10.89 7.38 -5.66
N ALA A 196 11.96 6.66 -5.37
CA ALA A 196 12.44 6.39 -4.02
C ALA A 196 13.01 7.62 -3.28
N ARG A 197 13.20 8.77 -3.96
CA ARG A 197 13.57 10.06 -3.33
C ARG A 197 12.40 10.72 -2.61
N TYR A 198 11.18 10.24 -2.83
CA TYR A 198 9.96 10.76 -2.22
C TYR A 198 9.60 9.93 -0.99
N TRP A 199 10.26 10.25 0.12
CA TRP A 199 10.14 9.51 1.37
C TRP A 199 9.95 10.44 2.58
N THR A 200 9.49 9.89 3.69
CA THR A 200 9.39 10.58 4.99
C THR A 200 9.62 9.60 6.14
N TYR A 201 9.94 10.11 7.33
CA TYR A 201 9.93 9.29 8.54
C TYR A 201 8.50 9.15 9.07
N GLY A 202 8.13 7.92 9.42
CA GLY A 202 6.91 7.63 10.16
C GLY A 202 7.10 7.82 11.67
N PRO A 203 6.01 7.78 12.46
CA PRO A 203 6.07 7.90 13.93
C PRO A 203 6.92 6.85 14.64
N ASP A 204 7.17 5.71 14.00
CA ASP A 204 8.00 4.61 14.48
C ASP A 204 9.48 4.74 14.06
N GLY A 205 9.84 5.83 13.38
CA GLY A 205 11.18 6.11 12.88
C GLY A 205 11.58 5.30 11.64
N LYS A 206 10.66 4.53 11.01
CA LYS A 206 10.93 3.91 9.71
C LYS A 206 10.77 4.93 8.58
N VAL A 207 11.44 4.67 7.45
CA VAL A 207 11.25 5.37 6.19
C VAL A 207 10.03 4.82 5.47
N TYR A 208 9.13 5.71 5.07
CA TYR A 208 7.94 5.41 4.28
C TYR A 208 7.98 6.17 2.95
N PRO A 209 7.37 5.63 1.88
CA PRO A 209 7.05 6.45 0.74
C PRO A 209 6.09 7.58 1.16
N THR A 210 6.16 8.69 0.44
CA THR A 210 5.27 9.82 0.66
C THR A 210 4.77 10.38 -0.67
N TRP A 211 3.98 11.45 -0.60
CA TRP A 211 3.47 12.15 -1.77
C TRP A 211 4.61 12.63 -2.68
N HIS A 212 4.40 12.47 -3.99
CA HIS A 212 5.18 13.11 -5.05
C HIS A 212 4.23 13.78 -6.04
N PRO A 213 4.67 14.84 -6.74
CA PRO A 213 3.90 15.39 -7.86
C PRO A 213 3.77 14.34 -8.96
N PRO A 214 2.79 14.44 -9.87
CA PRO A 214 2.71 13.54 -11.03
C PRO A 214 3.94 13.58 -11.94
N ARG A 215 4.68 14.70 -11.91
CA ARG A 215 5.90 14.92 -12.69
C ARG A 215 7.04 15.38 -11.80
N ASP A 216 8.16 14.69 -11.86
CA ASP A 216 9.38 15.08 -11.14
C ASP A 216 9.99 16.36 -11.77
N PRO A 217 10.67 17.22 -11.00
CA PRO A 217 11.35 18.41 -11.53
C PRO A 217 12.38 18.12 -12.64
N SER A 218 12.93 16.91 -12.74
CA SER A 218 13.78 16.48 -13.86
C SER A 218 13.02 16.31 -15.19
N GLY A 219 11.69 16.25 -15.13
CA GLY A 219 10.81 16.16 -16.29
C GLY A 219 10.30 14.77 -16.63
N CYS A 220 10.63 13.73 -15.87
CA CYS A 220 9.96 12.43 -16.01
C CYS A 220 8.57 12.44 -15.35
N SER A 221 7.64 11.64 -15.85
CA SER A 221 6.32 11.42 -15.23
C SER A 221 6.33 10.17 -14.35
N PHE A 222 5.59 10.16 -13.24
CA PHE A 222 5.39 8.94 -12.47
C PHE A 222 4.33 8.01 -13.05
N GLY A 223 3.62 8.43 -14.09
CA GLY A 223 2.48 7.71 -14.66
C GLY A 223 1.25 7.70 -13.73
N HIS A 224 1.37 8.22 -12.51
CA HIS A 224 0.30 8.29 -11.52
C HIS A 224 0.28 9.53 -10.64
N GLU A 225 -0.85 9.71 -9.95
CA GLU A 225 -1.13 10.86 -9.05
C GLU A 225 -1.37 10.43 -7.61
N HIS A 226 -1.15 11.35 -6.68
CA HIS A 226 -1.44 11.18 -5.25
C HIS A 226 -2.38 12.24 -4.69
N GLY A 227 -3.18 12.87 -5.54
CA GLY A 227 -4.05 13.97 -5.19
C GLY A 227 -3.30 15.28 -4.95
N ASP A 228 -3.85 16.11 -4.06
CA ASP A 228 -3.36 17.47 -3.79
C ASP A 228 -1.95 17.46 -3.18
N ASP A 229 -1.14 18.47 -3.47
CA ASP A 229 0.13 18.71 -2.79
C ASP A 229 -0.12 19.02 -1.30
N PRO A 230 0.35 18.17 -0.35
CA PRO A 230 0.11 18.36 1.07
C PRO A 230 0.56 19.73 1.60
N ARG A 231 1.59 20.32 0.99
CA ARG A 231 2.18 21.61 1.39
C ARG A 231 1.23 22.78 1.21
N THR A 232 0.21 22.61 0.38
CA THR A 232 -0.83 23.62 0.18
C THR A 232 -1.78 23.72 1.37
N SER A 233 -1.78 22.75 2.29
CA SER A 233 -2.63 22.78 3.47
C SER A 233 -2.07 23.68 4.57
N ASP A 234 -2.95 24.45 5.22
CA ASP A 234 -2.63 25.22 6.42
C ASP A 234 -2.25 24.30 7.62
N LEU A 235 -2.56 23.00 7.53
CA LEU A 235 -2.18 21.99 8.52
C LEU A 235 -0.81 21.36 8.25
N PHE A 236 -0.17 21.62 7.12
CA PHE A 236 1.05 20.89 6.73
C PHE A 236 2.19 21.04 7.74
N ALA A 237 2.35 22.23 8.33
CA ALA A 237 3.39 22.48 9.32
C ALA A 237 3.29 21.52 10.53
N ASP A 238 2.07 21.14 10.90
CA ASP A 238 1.77 20.29 12.06
C ASP A 238 1.57 18.81 11.68
N ALA A 239 1.03 18.53 10.50
CA ALA A 239 0.70 17.19 10.02
C ALA A 239 1.87 16.51 9.30
N LYS A 240 2.77 17.31 8.70
CA LYS A 240 3.94 16.88 7.92
C LYS A 240 3.56 16.05 6.70
N TRP A 241 4.59 15.48 6.06
CA TRP A 241 4.42 14.57 4.93
C TRP A 241 3.64 13.31 5.36
N PRO A 242 2.60 12.91 4.60
CA PRO A 242 1.89 11.67 4.89
C PRO A 242 2.82 10.47 4.66
N TYR A 243 2.89 9.57 5.63
CA TYR A 243 3.63 8.31 5.56
C TYR A 243 2.73 7.21 4.98
N PHE A 244 2.99 6.77 3.75
CA PHE A 244 2.15 5.82 3.04
C PHE A 244 2.39 4.39 3.53
N GLY A 245 1.35 3.70 4.01
CA GLY A 245 1.39 2.29 4.43
C GLY A 245 1.70 2.06 5.91
N TYR A 246 1.72 3.11 6.73
CA TYR A 246 2.09 3.02 8.16
C TYR A 246 1.21 2.09 8.99
N THR A 247 -0.11 2.17 8.88
CA THR A 247 -1.07 1.29 9.58
C THR A 247 -0.87 -0.17 9.19
N SER A 248 -0.57 -0.45 7.92
CA SER A 248 -0.27 -1.80 7.43
C SER A 248 1.05 -2.29 8.03
N GLU A 249 2.06 -1.41 8.13
CA GLU A 249 3.33 -1.71 8.77
C GLU A 249 3.17 -1.98 10.28
N VAL A 250 2.37 -1.18 10.99
CA VAL A 250 2.06 -1.41 12.41
C VAL A 250 1.33 -2.74 12.62
N MET A 251 0.39 -3.09 11.72
CA MET A 251 -0.28 -4.40 11.74
C MET A 251 0.74 -5.53 11.52
N MET A 252 1.65 -5.36 10.57
CA MET A 252 2.70 -6.35 10.28
C MET A 252 3.63 -6.55 11.46
N ASP A 253 4.11 -5.48 12.08
CA ASP A 253 5.02 -5.57 13.23
C ASP A 253 4.34 -6.22 14.45
N ALA A 254 3.05 -5.92 14.68
CA ALA A 254 2.33 -6.39 15.87
C ALA A 254 1.68 -7.77 15.71
N ASN A 255 1.23 -8.12 14.50
CA ASN A 255 0.59 -9.38 14.17
C ASN A 255 1.02 -9.90 12.78
N PRO A 256 2.27 -10.40 12.65
CA PRO A 256 2.78 -10.87 11.35
C PRO A 256 1.95 -12.01 10.74
N ALA A 257 1.30 -12.85 11.57
CA ALA A 257 0.49 -13.97 11.11
C ALA A 257 -0.88 -13.55 10.55
N GLY A 258 -1.41 -12.40 11.00
CA GLY A 258 -2.64 -11.80 10.47
C GLY A 258 -2.40 -10.77 9.37
N ALA A 259 -1.21 -10.17 9.33
CA ALA A 259 -0.82 -9.19 8.33
C ALA A 259 -0.46 -9.86 6.99
N HIS A 260 -1.23 -9.55 5.95
CA HIS A 260 -1.00 -10.02 4.57
C HIS A 260 -1.25 -8.89 3.56
N ARG A 261 -1.49 -7.65 4.04
CA ARG A 261 -1.82 -6.51 3.20
C ARG A 261 -0.83 -5.39 3.45
N HIS A 262 -0.18 -4.97 2.38
CA HIS A 262 0.36 -3.63 2.23
C HIS A 262 -0.34 -2.96 1.08
N GLU A 263 -0.76 -1.73 1.34
CA GLU A 263 -1.41 -0.90 0.34
C GLU A 263 -0.43 -0.58 -0.78
N ASP A 264 -0.93 -0.64 -2.00
CA ASP A 264 -0.14 -0.30 -3.15
C ASP A 264 0.10 1.22 -3.18
N HIS A 265 1.28 1.60 -3.67
CA HIS A 265 1.70 2.99 -3.61
C HIS A 265 0.74 3.92 -4.38
N VAL A 266 0.36 3.54 -5.60
CA VAL A 266 -0.44 4.38 -6.50
C VAL A 266 -1.84 4.67 -5.94
N GLY A 267 -2.39 3.79 -5.10
CA GLY A 267 -3.70 3.98 -4.47
C GLY A 267 -3.77 5.11 -3.46
N HIS A 268 -2.66 5.65 -2.94
CA HIS A 268 -2.69 6.72 -1.93
C HIS A 268 -3.10 8.07 -2.52
N LYS A 269 -4.16 8.69 -1.99
CA LYS A 269 -4.69 10.00 -2.41
C LYS A 269 -4.73 10.98 -1.26
N VAL A 270 -4.15 12.15 -1.46
CA VAL A 270 -4.12 13.28 -0.54
C VAL A 270 -5.16 14.29 -0.94
N LEU A 271 -5.84 14.85 0.06
CA LEU A 271 -6.75 15.99 -0.10
C LEU A 271 -6.32 17.09 0.87
N ALA A 272 -6.14 18.30 0.34
CA ALA A 272 -5.87 19.50 1.10
C ALA A 272 -7.00 20.51 0.89
N VAL A 273 -7.73 20.83 1.96
CA VAL A 273 -8.81 21.83 1.95
C VAL A 273 -8.57 22.82 3.06
N ASN A 274 -8.38 24.10 2.72
CA ASN A 274 -8.25 25.17 3.71
C ASN A 274 -9.50 26.03 3.74
N ASN A 275 -9.79 26.59 4.91
CA ASN A 275 -10.83 27.58 5.13
C ASN A 275 -12.23 27.14 4.62
N SER A 276 -12.55 25.85 4.74
CA SER A 276 -13.82 25.30 4.28
C SER A 276 -14.95 25.63 5.24
N ASN A 277 -16.05 26.18 4.72
CA ASN A 277 -17.24 26.44 5.51
C ASN A 277 -17.94 25.12 5.86
N VAL A 278 -18.23 24.95 7.15
CA VAL A 278 -19.04 23.86 7.68
C VAL A 278 -20.46 24.33 7.87
N ILE A 279 -21.42 23.60 7.32
CA ILE A 279 -22.84 23.95 7.39
C ILE A 279 -23.58 22.94 8.28
N GLN A 280 -24.50 23.46 9.09
CA GLN A 280 -25.35 22.65 9.97
C GLN A 280 -26.45 21.94 9.18
N GLY A 281 -26.63 20.63 9.41
CA GLY A 281 -27.85 19.89 8.99
C GLY A 281 -27.87 19.32 7.57
N ASP A 282 -26.81 19.48 6.77
CA ASP A 282 -26.69 18.78 5.49
C ASP A 282 -26.34 17.31 5.73
N ASN A 283 -27.27 16.37 5.65
CA ASN A 283 -27.01 14.93 5.88
C ASN A 283 -25.99 14.26 4.93
N GLY A 284 -25.26 15.03 4.11
CA GLY A 284 -24.24 14.57 3.18
C GLY A 284 -24.81 14.09 1.85
N THR A 285 -26.14 14.09 1.67
CA THR A 285 -26.79 13.66 0.43
C THR A 285 -26.96 14.78 -0.59
N SER A 286 -26.68 16.03 -0.22
CA SER A 286 -26.78 17.17 -1.12
C SER A 286 -25.63 17.15 -2.13
N PHE A 287 -25.90 16.73 -3.37
CA PHE A 287 -24.92 16.84 -4.48
C PHE A 287 -24.57 18.30 -4.79
N PHE A 288 -25.49 19.23 -4.53
CA PHE A 288 -25.32 20.66 -4.69
C PHE A 288 -24.81 21.31 -3.40
N PRO A 289 -24.07 22.44 -3.48
CA PRO A 289 -23.56 23.12 -2.30
C PRO A 289 -24.71 23.41 -1.33
N PRO A 290 -24.67 22.90 -0.09
CA PRO A 290 -25.78 23.08 0.84
C PRO A 290 -26.02 24.57 1.11
N GLN A 291 -27.30 24.93 1.15
CA GLN A 291 -27.77 26.22 1.67
C GLN A 291 -27.90 26.07 3.19
N GLY A 292 -27.24 26.94 3.96
CA GLY A 292 -27.35 26.91 5.42
C GLY A 292 -26.33 27.81 6.12
N THR A 293 -26.54 28.00 7.42
CA THR A 293 -25.65 28.81 8.26
C THR A 293 -24.31 28.11 8.41
N THR A 294 -23.22 28.83 8.10
CA THR A 294 -21.87 28.36 8.42
C THR A 294 -21.67 28.38 9.93
N ILE A 295 -21.35 27.24 10.53
CA ILE A 295 -21.15 27.09 11.98
C ILE A 295 -19.66 27.03 12.37
N ALA A 296 -18.80 26.63 11.45
CA ALA A 296 -17.36 26.61 11.64
C ALA A 296 -16.62 26.80 10.32
N THR A 297 -15.33 27.09 10.41
CA THR A 297 -14.41 27.06 9.29
C THR A 297 -13.33 26.03 9.60
N CYS A 298 -13.11 25.06 8.70
CA CYS A 298 -12.16 23.96 8.91
C CYS A 298 -11.08 23.92 7.84
N ASP A 299 -9.89 23.56 8.31
CA ASP A 299 -8.78 23.07 7.50
C ASP A 299 -8.72 21.54 7.62
N ILE A 300 -8.47 20.86 6.51
CA ILE A 300 -8.40 19.40 6.42
C ILE A 300 -7.22 19.01 5.55
N LEU A 301 -6.38 18.14 6.09
CA LEU A 301 -5.35 17.43 5.35
C LEU A 301 -5.52 15.95 5.63
N LEU A 302 -5.99 15.21 4.64
CA LEU A 302 -6.17 13.77 4.74
C LEU A 302 -5.44 13.04 3.62
N LYS A 303 -5.15 11.77 3.89
CA LYS A 303 -4.69 10.80 2.91
C LYS A 303 -5.52 9.53 3.05
N PHE A 304 -6.16 9.12 1.96
CA PHE A 304 -6.92 7.87 1.89
C PHE A 304 -6.33 6.96 0.82
N HIS A 305 -6.20 5.66 1.09
CA HIS A 305 -5.85 4.71 0.05
C HIS A 305 -7.09 4.22 -0.70
N GLN A 306 -7.14 4.53 -1.98
CA GLN A 306 -8.25 4.23 -2.88
C GLN A 306 -7.73 3.65 -4.20
N GLY A 307 -7.31 2.39 -4.15
CA GLY A 307 -6.85 1.62 -5.31
C GLY A 307 -8.00 1.17 -6.21
N THR A 308 -8.38 2.00 -7.18
CA THR A 308 -9.47 1.72 -8.14
C THR A 308 -9.00 0.99 -9.40
N HIS A 309 -7.76 0.50 -9.43
CA HIS A 309 -7.18 -0.18 -10.58
C HIS A 309 -7.07 -1.71 -10.42
N SER A 310 -7.05 -2.22 -9.18
CA SER A 310 -6.78 -3.63 -8.85
C SER A 310 -8.04 -4.42 -8.52
N ALA A 311 -7.95 -5.75 -8.53
CA ALA A 311 -9.06 -6.62 -8.13
C ALA A 311 -9.20 -6.75 -6.60
N ASP A 312 -8.18 -6.35 -5.82
CA ASP A 312 -8.16 -6.49 -4.36
C ASP A 312 -9.34 -5.75 -3.70
N ALA A 313 -9.63 -4.55 -4.21
CA ALA A 313 -10.77 -3.74 -3.78
C ALA A 313 -12.14 -4.40 -4.02
N PHE A 314 -12.25 -5.56 -4.68
CA PHE A 314 -13.52 -6.31 -4.71
C PHE A 314 -13.76 -7.13 -3.44
N THR A 315 -12.71 -7.48 -2.71
CA THR A 315 -12.79 -8.36 -1.52
C THR A 315 -12.41 -7.60 -0.26
N ASN A 316 -11.39 -6.76 -0.34
CA ASN A 316 -10.79 -6.12 0.81
C ASN A 316 -11.54 -4.84 1.16
N ASN A 317 -12.09 -4.72 2.37
CA ASN A 317 -12.94 -3.57 2.75
C ASN A 317 -12.24 -2.54 3.63
N VAL A 318 -11.00 -2.75 4.09
CA VAL A 318 -10.33 -1.82 5.01
C VAL A 318 -9.24 -1.03 4.29
N HIS A 319 -9.17 0.29 4.48
CA HIS A 319 -8.22 1.14 3.75
C HIS A 319 -7.63 2.22 4.64
N GLU A 320 -6.34 2.55 4.47
CA GLU A 320 -5.64 3.48 5.35
C GLU A 320 -6.14 4.91 5.13
N LEU A 321 -6.65 5.50 6.22
CA LEU A 321 -6.94 6.90 6.34
C LEU A 321 -5.97 7.53 7.34
N ILE A 322 -5.22 8.54 6.90
CA ILE A 322 -4.60 9.54 7.77
C ILE A 322 -5.47 10.78 7.64
N TYR A 323 -5.96 11.32 8.74
CA TYR A 323 -6.91 12.42 8.76
C TYR A 323 -6.46 13.45 9.79
N ASN A 324 -6.18 14.67 9.33
CA ASN A 324 -5.90 15.82 10.15
C ASN A 324 -6.98 16.87 9.87
N ASN A 325 -7.65 17.35 10.90
CA ASN A 325 -8.59 18.44 10.78
C ASN A 325 -8.44 19.42 11.94
N LYS A 326 -8.69 20.70 11.64
CA LYS A 326 -8.78 21.75 12.63
C LYS A 326 -9.90 22.68 12.23
N CYS A 327 -10.85 22.91 13.14
CA CYS A 327 -12.01 23.73 12.90
C CYS A 327 -12.09 24.85 13.93
N THR A 328 -12.35 26.06 13.46
CA THR A 328 -12.67 27.23 14.29
C THR A 328 -14.16 27.48 14.25
N HIS A 329 -14.82 27.34 15.39
CA HIS A 329 -16.27 27.49 15.54
C HIS A 329 -16.67 28.97 15.60
N ARG A 330 -17.74 29.36 14.91
CA ARG A 330 -18.12 30.78 14.75
C ARG A 330 -18.87 31.36 15.94
N ASP A 331 -19.52 30.52 16.74
CA ASP A 331 -20.33 30.94 17.88
C ASP A 331 -19.47 31.43 19.06
N ASN A 332 -18.31 30.79 19.28
CA ASN A 332 -17.48 31.00 20.47
C ASN A 332 -15.97 31.00 20.20
N ASN A 333 -15.53 30.91 18.94
CA ASN A 333 -14.12 30.78 18.52
C ASN A 333 -13.38 29.59 19.15
N GLN A 334 -14.09 28.57 19.62
CA GLN A 334 -13.46 27.32 20.06
C GLN A 334 -12.80 26.63 18.87
N ILE A 335 -11.70 25.95 19.17
CA ILE A 335 -10.98 25.13 18.20
C ILE A 335 -11.27 23.67 18.51
N THR A 336 -11.71 22.92 17.51
CA THR A 336 -11.71 21.45 17.55
C THR A 336 -10.66 20.90 16.60
N GLU A 337 -9.93 19.90 17.04
CA GLU A 337 -8.86 19.27 16.26
C GLU A 337 -8.96 17.76 16.39
N ALA A 338 -8.77 17.03 15.28
CA ALA A 338 -8.51 15.60 15.31
C ALA A 338 -7.34 15.24 14.39
N LYS A 339 -6.45 14.38 14.90
CA LYS A 339 -5.42 13.67 14.15
C LYS A 339 -5.69 12.19 14.35
N PHE A 340 -6.16 11.56 13.28
CA PHE A 340 -6.63 10.19 13.25
C PHE A 340 -5.89 9.39 12.18
N THR A 341 -5.46 8.17 12.49
CA THR A 341 -4.81 7.27 11.54
C THR A 341 -5.25 5.83 11.79
N ALA A 342 -5.90 5.19 10.81
CA ALA A 342 -6.32 3.80 10.88
C ALA A 342 -6.62 3.21 9.50
N LEU A 343 -6.74 1.88 9.44
CA LEU A 343 -7.42 1.14 8.39
C LEU A 343 -8.94 1.22 8.64
N ILE A 344 -9.64 2.05 7.88
CA ILE A 344 -11.07 2.28 8.05
C ILE A 344 -11.89 1.27 7.23
N PRO A 345 -12.96 0.67 7.77
CA PRO A 345 -13.83 -0.22 7.01
C PRO A 345 -14.76 0.54 6.07
N ASN A 346 -14.87 0.06 4.84
CA ASN A 346 -15.77 0.52 3.78
C ASN A 346 -16.81 -0.58 3.47
N GLY A 347 -17.73 -0.80 4.40
CA GLY A 347 -18.75 -1.84 4.30
C GLY A 347 -18.30 -3.18 4.89
N ARG A 348 -18.91 -4.27 4.39
CA ARG A 348 -18.63 -5.64 4.84
C ARG A 348 -17.38 -6.21 4.14
N PRO A 349 -16.53 -6.98 4.84
CA PRO A 349 -15.39 -7.66 4.23
C PRO A 349 -15.84 -8.75 3.25
N GLY A 350 -14.95 -9.11 2.32
CA GLY A 350 -15.18 -10.19 1.35
C GLY A 350 -15.96 -9.76 0.11
N GLY A 351 -16.41 -8.51 0.01
CA GLY A 351 -17.29 -8.08 -1.07
C GLY A 351 -17.51 -6.57 -1.16
N PHE A 352 -18.58 -6.20 -1.86
CA PHE A 352 -18.99 -4.83 -2.09
C PHE A 352 -20.50 -4.76 -2.43
N GLY A 353 -21.12 -3.58 -2.30
CA GLY A 353 -22.48 -3.33 -2.76
C GLY A 353 -22.52 -2.93 -4.24
N ALA A 354 -23.59 -3.25 -4.96
CA ALA A 354 -23.75 -2.77 -6.33
C ALA A 354 -23.95 -1.24 -6.35
N THR A 355 -23.36 -0.57 -7.33
CA THR A 355 -23.70 0.83 -7.64
C THR A 355 -25.11 0.93 -8.20
N ASP A 356 -25.60 2.16 -8.30
CA ASP A 356 -26.87 2.41 -8.95
C ASP A 356 -26.73 2.26 -10.47
N CYS A 357 -27.16 1.11 -10.99
CA CYS A 357 -27.25 0.82 -12.40
C CYS A 357 -28.71 1.04 -12.84
N PRO A 358 -28.98 2.15 -13.54
CA PRO A 358 -30.19 2.98 -13.46
C PRO A 358 -31.33 2.38 -12.64
N GLY A 359 -31.48 2.84 -11.41
CA GLY A 359 -32.48 2.38 -10.45
C GLY A 359 -32.38 3.21 -9.18
N PRO A 360 -32.91 2.73 -8.05
CA PRO A 360 -32.44 3.13 -6.73
C PRO A 360 -31.28 2.23 -6.29
N PHE A 361 -30.35 2.75 -5.46
CA PHE A 361 -29.38 1.94 -4.73
C PHE A 361 -30.06 0.68 -4.17
N ASN A 362 -29.74 -0.47 -4.76
CA ASN A 362 -30.22 -1.73 -4.25
C ASN A 362 -29.19 -2.23 -3.24
N ASN A 363 -29.64 -2.70 -2.07
CA ASN A 363 -28.76 -3.23 -1.02
C ASN A 363 -28.16 -4.60 -1.40
N LYS A 364 -27.95 -4.87 -2.70
CA LYS A 364 -27.38 -6.12 -3.18
C LYS A 364 -25.90 -6.13 -2.86
N PHE A 365 -25.53 -7.02 -1.96
CA PHE A 365 -24.14 -7.30 -1.63
C PHE A 365 -23.61 -8.42 -2.54
N THR A 366 -22.52 -8.14 -3.24
CA THR A 366 -21.79 -9.13 -4.03
C THR A 366 -20.66 -9.69 -3.17
N ASN A 367 -20.79 -10.96 -2.77
CA ASN A 367 -19.72 -11.68 -2.08
C ASN A 367 -18.70 -12.19 -3.09
N VAL A 368 -17.44 -11.78 -2.94
CA VAL A 368 -16.35 -12.06 -3.87
C VAL A 368 -15.38 -13.09 -3.31
N GLY A 369 -15.12 -13.07 -2.01
CA GLY A 369 -14.15 -13.94 -1.36
C GLY A 369 -14.20 -13.87 0.16
N PRO A 370 -13.27 -14.56 0.86
CA PRO A 370 -13.14 -14.43 2.30
C PRO A 370 -12.68 -13.01 2.68
N ALA A 371 -12.82 -12.65 3.95
CA ALA A 371 -12.29 -11.41 4.47
C ALA A 371 -10.75 -11.36 4.31
N VAL A 372 -10.25 -10.21 3.87
CA VAL A 372 -8.82 -9.92 3.70
C VAL A 372 -8.60 -8.52 4.27
N PRO A 373 -7.90 -8.35 5.40
CA PRO A 373 -7.66 -9.34 6.46
C PRO A 373 -8.81 -10.20 6.93
N ALA A 374 -8.48 -11.40 7.42
CA ALA A 374 -9.45 -12.34 7.97
C ALA A 374 -10.21 -11.75 9.16
N ASP A 375 -9.58 -10.87 9.93
CA ASP A 375 -10.13 -10.12 11.06
C ASP A 375 -10.66 -8.73 10.69
N SER A 376 -10.79 -8.42 9.39
CA SER A 376 -11.31 -7.14 8.92
C SER A 376 -12.69 -6.83 9.52
N PRO A 377 -12.84 -5.69 10.21
CA PRO A 377 -14.13 -5.26 10.74
C PRO A 377 -15.12 -4.95 9.62
N SER A 378 -16.41 -5.08 9.92
CA SER A 378 -17.47 -4.56 9.06
C SER A 378 -17.85 -3.15 9.46
N ASP A 379 -18.17 -2.32 8.48
CA ASP A 379 -19.04 -1.15 8.67
C ASP A 379 -20.45 -1.50 8.18
N THR A 380 -21.43 -1.40 9.07
CA THR A 380 -22.85 -1.64 8.76
C THR A 380 -23.71 -0.38 8.96
N ARG A 381 -23.08 0.76 9.23
CA ARG A 381 -23.75 2.05 9.46
C ARG A 381 -23.78 2.91 8.21
N SER A 382 -22.77 2.76 7.33
CA SER A 382 -22.76 3.37 6.01
C SER A 382 -23.23 2.40 4.91
N LEU A 383 -23.35 2.92 3.68
CA LEU A 383 -23.57 2.10 2.48
C LEU A 383 -22.34 1.25 2.10
N GLY A 384 -21.20 1.49 2.75
CA GLY A 384 -19.95 0.80 2.48
C GLY A 384 -19.36 1.16 1.12
N ARG A 385 -18.71 0.20 0.48
CA ARG A 385 -18.20 0.40 -0.87
C ARG A 385 -19.21 -0.06 -1.91
N LEU A 386 -19.53 0.82 -2.84
CA LEU A 386 -20.36 0.56 -4.01
C LEU A 386 -19.49 0.55 -5.27
N ILE A 387 -19.45 -0.55 -6.01
CA ILE A 387 -18.64 -0.68 -7.23
C ILE A 387 -19.54 -1.00 -8.42
N THR A 388 -19.22 -0.39 -9.56
CA THR A 388 -19.79 -0.74 -10.86
C THR A 388 -19.58 -2.23 -11.16
N ASP A 389 -20.65 -2.94 -11.48
CA ASP A 389 -20.60 -4.34 -11.92
C ASP A 389 -21.18 -4.55 -13.32
N ALA A 390 -21.11 -5.78 -13.82
CA ALA A 390 -21.61 -6.14 -15.14
C ALA A 390 -23.11 -5.83 -15.36
N SER A 391 -23.92 -5.65 -14.30
CA SER A 391 -25.33 -5.25 -14.44
C SER A 391 -25.50 -3.80 -14.90
N CYS A 392 -24.53 -2.92 -14.59
CA CYS A 392 -24.46 -1.56 -15.15
C CYS A 392 -24.17 -1.61 -16.64
N VAL A 393 -23.23 -2.44 -17.06
CA VAL A 393 -22.92 -2.63 -18.49
C VAL A 393 -24.14 -3.15 -19.24
N GLN A 394 -24.87 -4.10 -18.64
CA GLN A 394 -26.10 -4.61 -19.21
C GLN A 394 -27.19 -3.53 -19.31
N ALA A 395 -27.28 -2.63 -18.32
CA ALA A 395 -28.17 -1.46 -18.37
C ALA A 395 -27.96 -0.59 -19.61
N ILE A 396 -26.69 -0.30 -19.90
CA ILE A 396 -26.29 0.50 -21.05
C ILE A 396 -26.70 -0.21 -22.34
N ARG A 397 -26.44 -1.52 -22.44
CA ARG A 397 -26.79 -2.34 -23.60
C ARG A 397 -28.29 -2.43 -23.85
N GLU A 398 -29.09 -2.43 -22.79
CA GLU A 398 -30.55 -2.41 -22.82
C GLU A 398 -31.13 -1.03 -23.15
N GLY A 399 -30.29 0.02 -23.18
CA GLY A 399 -30.73 1.39 -23.41
C GLY A 399 -31.55 1.96 -22.25
N ARG A 400 -31.28 1.53 -21.02
CA ARG A 400 -31.94 2.07 -19.82
C ARG A 400 -31.59 3.56 -19.64
N THR A 401 -32.49 4.31 -19.01
CA THR A 401 -32.37 5.74 -18.74
C THR A 401 -32.21 6.02 -17.24
N HIS A 402 -31.67 7.18 -16.90
CA HIS A 402 -31.69 7.71 -15.54
C HIS A 402 -32.25 9.14 -15.54
N PHE A 403 -32.71 9.62 -14.39
CA PHE A 403 -33.23 10.98 -14.26
C PHE A 403 -32.09 11.97 -13.95
N GLU A 404 -31.80 12.87 -14.88
CA GLU A 404 -30.79 13.90 -14.67
C GLU A 404 -31.43 15.12 -14.00
N VAL A 405 -31.03 15.38 -12.75
CA VAL A 405 -31.61 16.44 -11.91
C VAL A 405 -31.35 17.84 -12.49
N ILE A 406 -30.25 18.03 -13.22
CA ILE A 406 -29.86 19.33 -13.79
C ILE A 406 -30.75 19.69 -14.99
N THR A 407 -30.99 18.74 -15.89
CA THR A 407 -31.80 18.95 -17.09
C THR A 407 -33.28 18.71 -16.84
N GLY A 408 -33.63 18.03 -15.74
CA GLY A 408 -34.99 17.70 -15.37
C GLY A 408 -35.63 16.64 -16.29
N THR A 409 -34.82 15.87 -16.99
CA THR A 409 -35.26 14.92 -18.02
C THR A 409 -34.64 13.54 -17.82
N GLU A 410 -35.29 12.50 -18.35
CA GLU A 410 -34.63 11.20 -18.52
C GLU A 410 -33.59 11.28 -19.63
N VAL A 411 -32.37 10.83 -19.31
CA VAL A 411 -31.26 10.72 -20.27
C VAL A 411 -30.77 9.28 -20.34
N PRO A 412 -30.19 8.85 -21.48
CA PRO A 412 -29.62 7.51 -21.60
C PRO A 412 -28.53 7.27 -20.56
N PHE A 413 -28.56 6.12 -19.90
CA PHE A 413 -27.47 5.68 -19.03
C PHE A 413 -26.31 5.16 -19.88
N ASP A 414 -25.12 5.72 -19.71
CA ASP A 414 -23.94 5.40 -20.51
C ASP A 414 -22.64 5.28 -19.68
N THR A 415 -21.49 5.17 -20.35
CA THR A 415 -20.20 5.00 -19.66
C THR A 415 -19.78 6.18 -18.78
N ASN A 416 -20.37 7.36 -18.99
CA ASN A 416 -20.13 8.54 -18.17
C ASN A 416 -20.73 8.37 -16.77
N ASP A 417 -21.75 7.53 -16.64
CA ASP A 417 -22.50 7.28 -15.40
C ASP A 417 -21.95 6.11 -14.57
N LEU A 418 -20.82 5.52 -15.01
CA LEU A 418 -20.15 4.45 -14.27
C LEU A 418 -19.26 5.07 -13.19
N HIS A 419 -19.47 4.65 -11.95
CA HIS A 419 -18.80 5.24 -10.80
C HIS A 419 -18.44 4.22 -9.70
N GLU A 420 -17.59 4.63 -8.76
CA GLU A 420 -17.36 3.91 -7.49
C GLU A 420 -17.56 4.85 -6.30
N PHE A 421 -18.26 4.38 -5.27
CA PHE A 421 -18.46 5.10 -4.02
C PHE A 421 -17.84 4.34 -2.86
N TRP A 422 -17.22 5.06 -1.94
CA TRP A 422 -16.52 4.51 -0.80
C TRP A 422 -16.96 5.28 0.45
N PHE A 423 -17.96 4.74 1.12
CA PHE A 423 -18.45 5.27 2.38
C PHE A 423 -17.77 4.59 3.56
N SER A 424 -17.63 5.30 4.66
CA SER A 424 -17.24 4.73 5.95
C SER A 424 -17.95 5.46 7.08
N ASP A 425 -18.12 4.79 8.20
CA ASP A 425 -18.53 5.38 9.47
C ASP A 425 -17.60 4.88 10.58
N VAL A 426 -16.70 5.76 11.01
CA VAL A 426 -15.67 5.46 11.99
C VAL A 426 -16.00 6.16 13.30
N THR A 427 -15.91 5.44 14.41
CA THR A 427 -16.11 6.01 15.75
C THR A 427 -14.98 5.60 16.67
N ILE A 428 -14.44 6.57 17.41
CA ILE A 428 -13.52 6.34 18.52
C ILE A 428 -14.19 6.86 19.79
N SER A 429 -14.27 6.05 20.83
CA SER A 429 -14.82 6.49 22.10
C SER A 429 -14.01 5.96 23.30
N THR A 430 -13.96 6.80 24.32
CA THR A 430 -13.51 6.49 25.69
C THR A 430 -14.52 7.08 26.68
N SER A 431 -14.23 7.04 27.98
CA SER A 431 -15.04 7.76 28.97
C SER A 431 -14.99 9.29 28.82
N GLN A 432 -13.97 9.83 28.14
CA GLN A 432 -13.72 11.28 28.01
C GLN A 432 -13.83 11.77 26.55
N LEU A 433 -13.78 10.87 25.58
CA LEU A 433 -13.76 11.17 24.15
C LEU A 433 -14.91 10.45 23.44
N SER A 434 -15.58 11.14 22.52
CA SER A 434 -16.43 10.56 21.50
C SER A 434 -16.17 11.28 20.18
N PHE A 435 -15.53 10.60 19.26
CA PHE A 435 -15.17 11.08 17.93
C PHE A 435 -15.87 10.23 16.87
N ASN A 436 -16.41 10.87 15.83
CA ASN A 436 -16.99 10.19 14.69
C ASN A 436 -16.70 10.95 13.40
N ILE A 437 -16.35 10.21 12.35
CA ILE A 437 -16.24 10.70 10.97
C ILE A 437 -16.98 9.78 10.01
N GLN A 438 -17.60 10.37 8.99
CA GLN A 438 -18.36 9.66 7.97
C GLN A 438 -17.90 10.05 6.56
N PRO A 439 -16.67 9.74 6.15
CA PRO A 439 -16.14 10.19 4.88
C PRO A 439 -16.80 9.48 3.69
N LEU A 440 -16.89 10.20 2.57
CA LEU A 440 -17.25 9.69 1.25
C LEU A 440 -16.12 9.99 0.28
N PHE A 441 -15.65 8.94 -0.40
CA PHE A 441 -14.74 9.07 -1.53
C PHE A 441 -15.44 8.55 -2.78
N TYR A 442 -15.50 9.40 -3.80
CA TYR A 442 -16.23 9.15 -5.03
C TYR A 442 -15.26 9.20 -6.21
N VAL A 443 -15.35 8.18 -7.08
CA VAL A 443 -14.53 8.07 -8.28
C VAL A 443 -15.45 8.02 -9.47
N LEU A 444 -15.36 9.05 -10.29
CA LEU A 444 -15.95 9.06 -11.61
C LEU A 444 -15.03 8.30 -12.56
N ASN A 445 -15.55 7.84 -13.69
CA ASN A 445 -14.78 7.17 -14.75
C ASN A 445 -13.72 6.15 -14.28
N PRO A 446 -14.08 5.21 -13.38
CA PRO A 446 -13.10 4.28 -12.84
C PRO A 446 -12.53 3.38 -13.95
N ALA A 447 -11.26 3.00 -13.83
CA ALA A 447 -10.57 2.22 -14.87
C ALA A 447 -11.12 0.79 -15.05
N ARG A 448 -11.94 0.33 -14.10
CA ARG A 448 -12.41 -1.05 -13.99
C ARG A 448 -13.90 -1.12 -13.66
N TYR A 449 -14.43 -2.33 -13.83
CA TYR A 449 -15.69 -2.75 -13.22
C TYR A 449 -15.60 -4.23 -12.83
N TYR A 450 -16.48 -4.66 -11.93
CA TYR A 450 -16.57 -6.06 -11.53
C TYR A 450 -17.31 -6.90 -12.56
N ASP A 451 -16.69 -8.00 -12.98
CA ASP A 451 -17.31 -8.99 -13.85
C ASP A 451 -16.83 -10.39 -13.48
N ALA A 452 -17.71 -11.18 -12.88
CA ALA A 452 -17.40 -12.53 -12.40
C ALA A 452 -16.92 -13.48 -13.51
N SER A 453 -17.19 -13.17 -14.78
CA SER A 453 -16.76 -13.99 -15.93
C SER A 453 -15.32 -13.72 -16.38
N LYS A 454 -14.68 -12.65 -15.90
CA LYS A 454 -13.33 -12.26 -16.29
C LYS A 454 -12.27 -12.84 -15.35
N PRO A 455 -11.01 -13.01 -15.82
CA PRO A 455 -9.88 -13.31 -14.95
C PRO A 455 -9.78 -12.31 -13.80
N ASN A 456 -9.54 -12.80 -12.58
CA ASN A 456 -9.55 -12.00 -11.33
C ASN A 456 -10.84 -11.20 -11.10
N LYS A 457 -11.93 -11.55 -11.78
CA LYS A 457 -13.23 -10.86 -11.73
C LYS A 457 -13.17 -9.39 -12.14
N LEU A 458 -12.13 -9.00 -12.88
CA LEU A 458 -11.83 -7.62 -13.23
C LEU A 458 -11.99 -7.42 -14.74
N ALA A 459 -12.80 -6.44 -15.12
CA ALA A 459 -12.93 -5.97 -16.49
C ALA A 459 -12.48 -4.51 -16.59
N ARG A 460 -12.07 -4.06 -17.79
CA ARG A 460 -11.63 -2.69 -18.04
C ARG A 460 -12.73 -1.90 -18.75
N GLN A 461 -13.02 -0.70 -18.27
CA GLN A 461 -14.07 0.13 -18.89
C GLN A 461 -13.71 0.56 -20.31
N VAL A 462 -12.41 0.81 -20.58
CA VAL A 462 -11.94 1.19 -21.93
C VAL A 462 -12.29 0.14 -23.00
N ASP A 463 -12.38 -1.13 -22.62
CA ASP A 463 -12.71 -2.21 -23.55
C ASP A 463 -14.15 -2.11 -24.06
N LEU A 464 -15.07 -1.60 -23.24
CA LEU A 464 -16.48 -1.39 -23.58
C LEU A 464 -16.62 -0.49 -24.83
N CYS A 465 -15.72 0.48 -24.99
CA CYS A 465 -15.74 1.40 -26.13
C CYS A 465 -15.46 0.74 -27.49
N TYR A 466 -14.92 -0.47 -27.48
CA TYR A 466 -14.70 -1.29 -28.67
C TYR A 466 -15.78 -2.36 -28.87
N GLU A 467 -16.74 -2.45 -27.94
CA GLU A 467 -17.86 -3.40 -27.96
C GLU A 467 -19.20 -2.74 -28.39
N GLY A 468 -19.14 -1.55 -28.99
CA GLY A 468 -20.32 -0.83 -29.48
C GLY A 468 -21.08 -0.02 -28.43
N ILE A 469 -20.56 0.06 -27.20
CA ILE A 469 -21.11 0.92 -26.15
C ILE A 469 -20.85 2.41 -26.47
N ARG A 470 -21.79 3.28 -26.06
CA ARG A 470 -21.78 4.73 -26.29
C ARG A 470 -21.44 5.49 -25.00
N GLY A 471 -21.16 6.78 -25.16
CA GLY A 471 -20.80 7.71 -24.08
C GLY A 471 -19.62 8.59 -24.49
N ASP A 472 -19.46 9.74 -23.82
CA ASP A 472 -18.45 10.74 -24.21
C ASP A 472 -17.02 10.24 -24.00
N TYR A 473 -16.79 9.47 -22.95
CA TYR A 473 -15.52 8.78 -22.77
C TYR A 473 -15.22 7.81 -23.93
N CYS A 474 -16.20 7.05 -24.41
CA CYS A 474 -16.01 6.19 -25.57
C CYS A 474 -15.87 6.96 -26.89
N ASN A 475 -16.52 8.11 -27.05
CA ASN A 475 -16.29 9.01 -28.18
C ASN A 475 -14.82 9.48 -28.21
N THR A 476 -14.27 9.81 -27.04
CA THR A 476 -12.86 10.20 -26.89
C THR A 476 -11.92 9.05 -27.27
N VAL A 477 -12.14 7.84 -26.74
CA VAL A 477 -11.33 6.64 -27.05
C VAL A 477 -11.33 6.33 -28.55
N ARG A 478 -12.50 6.37 -29.20
CA ARG A 478 -12.62 6.12 -30.64
C ARG A 478 -11.88 7.16 -31.46
N ARG A 479 -12.06 8.45 -31.15
CA ARG A 479 -11.33 9.53 -31.83
C ARG A 479 -9.81 9.35 -31.74
N ILE A 480 -9.28 9.00 -30.55
CA ILE A 480 -7.85 8.74 -30.38
C ILE A 480 -7.41 7.53 -31.22
N THR A 481 -8.23 6.47 -31.24
CA THR A 481 -7.95 5.25 -32.02
C THR A 481 -7.91 5.56 -33.52
N GLU A 482 -8.88 6.34 -34.02
CA GLU A 482 -8.95 6.77 -35.42
C GLU A 482 -7.76 7.66 -35.80
N GLN A 483 -7.38 8.59 -34.93
CA GLN A 483 -6.27 9.52 -35.16
C GLN A 483 -4.90 8.84 -35.15
N THR A 484 -4.72 7.80 -34.33
CA THR A 484 -3.41 7.16 -34.13
C THR A 484 -3.27 5.79 -34.77
N GLY A 485 -4.37 5.18 -35.23
CA GLY A 485 -4.42 3.80 -35.71
C GLY A 485 -4.19 2.75 -34.62
N GLN A 486 -4.13 3.15 -33.34
CA GLN A 486 -3.80 2.29 -32.21
C GLN A 486 -4.94 2.23 -31.22
N ARG A 487 -5.30 1.02 -30.79
CA ARG A 487 -6.25 0.81 -29.68
C ARG A 487 -5.68 1.42 -28.41
N VAL A 488 -6.51 2.17 -27.68
CA VAL A 488 -6.18 2.74 -26.37
C VAL A 488 -6.26 1.62 -25.33
N ALA A 489 -5.13 1.33 -24.69
CA ALA A 489 -5.07 0.38 -23.58
C ALA A 489 -5.59 1.03 -22.28
N TRP A 490 -5.94 0.20 -21.29
CA TRP A 490 -6.40 0.71 -19.98
C TRP A 490 -5.32 1.56 -19.31
N ASP A 491 -4.05 1.18 -19.48
CA ASP A 491 -2.86 1.83 -18.93
C ASP A 491 -2.20 2.83 -19.88
N ASP A 492 -2.96 3.31 -20.86
CA ASP A 492 -2.54 4.38 -21.73
C ASP A 492 -2.89 5.76 -21.11
N PRO A 493 -1.97 6.74 -21.07
CA PRO A 493 -2.27 8.09 -20.58
C PRO A 493 -3.43 8.79 -21.27
N ARG A 494 -3.69 8.39 -22.53
CA ARG A 494 -4.79 8.91 -23.35
C ARG A 494 -6.15 8.30 -22.98
N SER A 495 -6.17 7.23 -22.18
CA SER A 495 -7.41 6.63 -21.68
C SER A 495 -8.16 7.62 -20.78
N PRO A 496 -9.44 7.89 -21.04
CA PRO A 496 -10.26 8.66 -20.10
C PRO A 496 -10.69 7.83 -18.89
N PHE A 497 -10.62 6.50 -18.94
CA PHE A 497 -10.98 5.60 -17.83
C PHE A 497 -9.77 5.32 -16.96
N LYS A 498 -9.53 6.21 -16.01
CA LYS A 498 -8.33 6.16 -15.16
C LYS A 498 -8.56 6.64 -13.73
N GLY A 499 -9.81 6.91 -13.34
CA GLY A 499 -10.19 7.22 -11.96
C GLY A 499 -9.56 8.49 -11.39
N THR A 500 -9.20 9.46 -12.23
CA THR A 500 -8.53 10.70 -11.81
C THR A 500 -9.53 11.81 -11.49
N LEU A 501 -10.77 11.67 -11.98
CA LEU A 501 -11.87 12.54 -11.64
C LEU A 501 -12.50 12.03 -10.34
N ARG A 502 -12.17 12.68 -9.23
CA ARG A 502 -12.54 12.25 -7.88
C ARG A 502 -13.27 13.36 -7.15
N GLU A 503 -14.13 12.96 -6.23
CA GLU A 503 -14.70 13.85 -5.24
C GLU A 503 -14.47 13.29 -3.85
N PHE A 504 -14.06 14.17 -2.94
CA PHE A 504 -13.80 13.84 -1.56
C PHE A 504 -14.72 14.64 -0.67
N ARG A 505 -15.40 13.96 0.25
CA ARG A 505 -16.15 14.58 1.32
C ARG A 505 -15.64 14.01 2.63
N ALA A 506 -15.12 14.86 3.51
CA ALA A 506 -14.84 14.45 4.88
C ALA A 506 -16.12 13.99 5.60
N GLY A 507 -17.28 14.46 5.13
CA GLY A 507 -18.60 14.04 5.57
C GLY A 507 -18.94 14.53 6.97
N GLY A 508 -19.78 13.77 7.67
CA GLY A 508 -20.18 14.10 9.04
C GLY A 508 -18.99 13.99 9.98
N PHE A 509 -18.73 15.04 10.75
CA PHE A 509 -17.72 15.09 11.82
C PHE A 509 -18.39 15.44 13.14
N LYS A 510 -18.07 14.66 14.18
CA LYS A 510 -18.48 14.92 15.57
C LYS A 510 -17.31 14.69 16.50
N LEU A 511 -17.07 15.63 17.41
CA LEU A 511 -16.05 15.50 18.46
C LEU A 511 -16.57 16.05 19.77
N ARG A 512 -16.83 15.14 20.72
CA ARG A 512 -17.06 15.47 22.12
C ARG A 512 -15.82 15.08 22.92
N ASN A 513 -15.22 16.03 23.62
CA ASN A 513 -14.00 15.79 24.39
C ASN A 513 -13.92 16.76 25.57
N SER A 514 -13.34 16.36 26.70
CA SER A 514 -13.20 17.21 27.89
C SER A 514 -11.93 18.07 27.90
N GLY A 515 -11.07 17.94 26.88
CA GLY A 515 -9.82 18.68 26.72
C GLY A 515 -8.88 17.99 25.73
N PRO A 516 -7.68 18.53 25.44
CA PRO A 516 -6.68 17.85 24.63
C PRO A 516 -6.41 16.44 25.16
N THR A 517 -6.66 15.43 24.33
CA THR A 517 -6.63 14.02 24.70
C THR A 517 -5.82 13.26 23.66
N THR A 518 -4.83 12.51 24.14
CA THR A 518 -4.14 11.49 23.34
C THR A 518 -4.73 10.14 23.69
N VAL A 519 -5.11 9.37 22.68
CA VAL A 519 -5.50 7.96 22.83
C VAL A 519 -4.69 7.09 21.90
N TYR A 520 -4.62 5.81 22.22
CA TYR A 520 -3.96 4.78 21.44
C TYR A 520 -5.03 3.79 21.01
N THR A 521 -5.17 3.54 19.71
CA THR A 521 -6.14 2.59 19.15
C THR A 521 -5.42 1.46 18.47
N ASP A 522 -6.11 0.34 18.22
CA ASP A 522 -5.59 -0.64 17.28
C ASP A 522 -5.56 -0.07 15.84
N VAL A 523 -5.01 -0.85 14.91
CA VAL A 523 -4.88 -0.47 13.49
C VAL A 523 -6.21 -0.20 12.79
N TYR A 524 -7.34 -0.61 13.35
CA TYR A 524 -8.69 -0.34 12.84
C TYR A 524 -9.38 0.84 13.54
N GLY A 525 -8.67 1.55 14.41
CA GLY A 525 -9.24 2.65 15.21
C GLY A 525 -10.12 2.18 16.38
N ARG A 526 -10.06 0.90 16.77
CA ARG A 526 -10.84 0.34 17.89
C ARG A 526 -9.98 0.26 19.15
N ASN A 527 -10.57 -0.23 20.24
CA ASN A 527 -9.87 -0.52 21.50
C ASN A 527 -9.08 0.69 22.05
N ALA A 528 -9.72 1.87 22.03
CA ALA A 528 -9.10 3.12 22.45
C ALA A 528 -8.68 3.07 23.92
N SER A 529 -7.41 3.41 24.16
CA SER A 529 -6.76 3.40 25.47
C SER A 529 -6.02 4.71 25.71
N THR A 530 -5.92 5.16 26.96
CA THR A 530 -5.06 6.31 27.32
C THR A 530 -3.60 5.93 27.48
N THR A 531 -3.29 4.63 27.51
CA THR A 531 -1.93 4.07 27.62
C THR A 531 -1.59 3.31 26.33
N PRO A 532 -0.37 3.48 25.78
CA PRO A 532 0.04 2.73 24.59
C PRO A 532 0.06 1.23 24.86
N PHE A 533 -0.23 0.45 23.81
CA PHE A 533 -0.13 -1.01 23.81
C PHE A 533 0.55 -1.49 22.52
N ASN A 534 0.96 -2.77 22.48
CA ASN A 534 1.63 -3.33 21.31
C ASN A 534 0.72 -3.24 20.06
N GLY A 535 1.24 -2.72 18.96
CA GLY A 535 0.44 -2.50 17.73
C GLY A 535 -0.57 -1.35 17.80
N SER A 536 -0.45 -0.47 18.80
CA SER A 536 -1.31 0.69 18.90
C SER A 536 -0.80 1.89 18.10
N ILE A 537 -1.74 2.67 17.57
CA ILE A 537 -1.48 3.93 16.87
C ILE A 537 -1.95 5.08 17.74
N LYS A 538 -1.05 6.05 17.93
CA LYS A 538 -1.33 7.28 18.68
C LYS A 538 -2.26 8.18 17.86
N GLN A 539 -3.35 8.60 18.49
CA GLN A 539 -4.34 9.54 17.98
C GLN A 539 -4.37 10.78 18.87
N TYR A 540 -4.77 11.93 18.32
CA TYR A 540 -4.90 13.17 19.09
C TYR A 540 -6.23 13.86 18.79
N PHE A 541 -6.89 14.33 19.85
CA PHE A 541 -8.16 15.04 19.77
C PHE A 541 -8.16 16.22 20.73
N ALA A 542 -8.68 17.37 20.31
CA ALA A 542 -8.80 18.54 21.19
C ALA A 542 -10.06 19.34 20.87
N GLY A 543 -10.55 20.08 21.88
CA GLY A 543 -11.78 20.86 21.79
C GLY A 543 -13.03 20.01 21.92
N ASN A 544 -14.16 20.67 22.14
CA ASN A 544 -15.46 20.03 22.30
C ASN A 544 -16.46 20.70 21.38
N HIS A 545 -17.21 19.93 20.61
CA HIS A 545 -18.37 20.42 19.91
C HIS A 545 -19.55 19.46 20.11
N ALA A 546 -20.61 19.98 20.72
CA ALA A 546 -21.77 19.20 21.11
C ALA A 546 -22.71 18.92 19.91
N GLU A 547 -23.10 17.65 19.81
CA GLU A 547 -24.30 17.04 19.19
C GLU A 547 -24.63 17.28 17.71
N GLN A 548 -24.06 18.27 17.02
CA GLN A 548 -24.39 18.53 15.62
C GLN A 548 -23.41 17.84 14.68
N ASN A 549 -23.93 17.17 13.65
CA ASN A 549 -23.11 16.69 12.53
C ASN A 549 -22.57 17.91 11.76
N MET A 550 -21.25 18.10 11.78
CA MET A 550 -20.57 19.07 10.95
C MET A 550 -20.32 18.46 9.58
N PHE A 551 -20.73 19.15 8.51
CA PHE A 551 -20.50 18.68 7.15
C PHE A 551 -19.58 19.65 6.42
N VAL A 552 -18.43 19.12 6.02
CA VAL A 552 -17.45 19.87 5.23
C VAL A 552 -17.78 19.67 3.76
N ARG A 553 -17.85 20.76 3.00
CA ARG A 553 -18.16 20.69 1.57
C ARG A 553 -17.16 19.80 0.84
N GLY A 554 -17.70 19.00 -0.08
CA GLY A 554 -16.91 18.18 -0.98
C GLY A 554 -16.07 19.01 -1.95
N ALA A 555 -15.01 18.41 -2.45
CA ALA A 555 -14.17 18.97 -3.49
C ALA A 555 -14.04 17.98 -4.64
N THR A 556 -14.51 18.37 -5.83
CA THR A 556 -14.25 17.64 -7.07
C THR A 556 -12.89 18.09 -7.64
N ARG A 557 -12.10 17.11 -8.09
CA ARG A 557 -10.76 17.30 -8.64
C ARG A 557 -10.59 16.38 -9.83
N ASP A 558 -10.05 16.91 -10.92
CA ASP A 558 -9.52 16.10 -12.01
C ASP A 558 -7.99 16.18 -11.98
N TYR A 559 -7.37 15.16 -11.42
CA TYR A 559 -5.91 15.10 -11.31
C TYR A 559 -5.21 14.82 -12.63
N ALA A 560 -5.95 14.53 -13.72
CA ALA A 560 -5.40 14.35 -15.05
C ALA A 560 -5.73 15.49 -16.03
N ALA A 561 -6.23 16.62 -15.53
CA ALA A 561 -6.59 17.76 -16.38
C ALA A 561 -5.40 18.27 -17.21
N ASN A 562 -4.18 18.11 -16.70
CA ASN A 562 -2.96 18.43 -17.43
C ASN A 562 -2.42 17.19 -18.17
N SER A 563 -2.62 17.17 -19.49
CA SER A 563 -2.15 16.09 -20.36
C SER A 563 -0.62 15.86 -20.33
N ALA A 564 0.18 16.85 -19.91
CA ALA A 564 1.63 16.71 -19.80
C ALA A 564 2.07 15.78 -18.65
N ASP A 565 1.18 15.51 -17.70
CA ASP A 565 1.48 14.68 -16.53
C ASP A 565 1.48 13.18 -16.87
N GLN A 566 1.01 12.78 -18.05
CA GLN A 566 1.01 11.39 -18.54
C GLN A 566 0.40 10.35 -17.58
N ILE A 567 -0.55 10.81 -16.75
CA ILE A 567 -1.29 10.03 -15.77
C ILE A 567 -2.18 8.97 -16.47
N HIS A 568 -2.03 7.69 -16.11
CA HIS A 568 -2.72 6.54 -16.73
C HIS A 568 -3.16 5.51 -15.68
N ALA A 569 -4.09 4.60 -16.00
CA ALA A 569 -4.35 3.51 -15.04
C ALA A 569 -3.10 2.59 -14.97
N PRO A 570 -2.59 2.15 -13.81
CA PRO A 570 -3.16 2.28 -12.48
C PRO A 570 -2.74 3.60 -11.82
N ASN A 571 -3.55 4.64 -11.98
CA ASN A 571 -3.63 5.70 -11.00
C ASN A 571 -4.42 5.18 -9.81
#